data_AF-A0A947UH19-F1
#
_entry.id   AF-A0A947UH19-F1
#
_cell.length_a   1.000
_cell.length_b   1.000
_cell.length_c   1.000
_cell.angle_alpha   90.00
_cell.angle_beta   90.00
_cell.angle_gamma   90.00
#
_symmetry.space_group_name_H-M   'P 1'
#
loop_
_entity.id
_entity.type
_entity.pdbx_description
1 polymer ?
#
loop_
_entity_poly.entity_id
_entity_poly.type
_entity_poly.pdbx_seq_one_letter_code
_entity_poly.pdbx_strand_id
1 'polypeptide(L)'
;MKKKTEQKNPQGIDKLAKVIEKQTGGKVKLVKLGFNPKRMVMWLVVIFFIMPFFLSLFSGPLPAGKVGLSQLLTDIKEGKVEKISVEEEKLLVKYKDQEGLIESRKEANESFVEVLNNAKIDTTAVNFETKDTSAAKAWANIMQILLPVILTGMIFLFIFKQARGSQDGLFSFGRSKAKLFMKGKQNVSFKDVAGVREAKMELEEIVDFLKHPKKYKAMGARTPKGVILIGPSGVGKTLLARAVAGESGVTFFSMAGSEFMEMLVGVGASVTGNTPVLVKDNGRVELVEIGKFIDQYYKNNQTDVVLPVSGIETLGLMKEKNGFWGSDSKKRPVFGGSDWRQIKQVYRHKVKEIFEIEYLGGKLKTTGDHSVFVREQGGIRAKEVRQLKRGDALVNLPMNTRAWDENFKKTKHKIKAHEFLQPEAVWLDVWQDDQATLDQYEFVMAQQGQMSQYAIAAEIGVSQATVGHWQRGIHDPQVLSKKLVKLNLPDRVKVSPQLCKLLGYYTAEGRGTNNLELTFSIEEKDYIEEVAVLMDQVFGLGKPVLEKTETNTIRVKYYSAHLGRFFATQCGNGSHNKHLPEWLWQMSKEDFLAYLEGYSNGDGYVTKTGKLSMSSVSHQLIRELAWLCSMHG
;
A
#
# COMPACT_ATOMS: atom_id res chain seq x y z
N MET A 1 0.66 42.50 17.17
CA MET A 1 1.93 42.27 17.90
C MET A 1 2.04 40.79 18.28
N LYS A 2 2.89 40.02 17.59
CA LYS A 2 3.29 38.66 17.96
C LYS A 2 4.82 38.62 17.91
N LYS A 3 5.46 38.40 19.05
CA LYS A 3 6.92 38.27 19.20
C LYS A 3 7.40 37.09 18.35
N LYS A 4 8.26 37.37 17.36
CA LYS A 4 9.12 36.39 16.69
C LYS A 4 10.13 35.89 17.73
N THR A 5 10.14 34.60 18.01
CA THR A 5 11.23 33.95 18.73
C THR A 5 12.35 33.70 17.72
N GLU A 6 13.36 34.57 17.71
CA GLU A 6 14.61 34.34 16.99
C GLU A 6 15.29 33.06 17.51
N GLN A 7 15.46 32.07 16.63
CA GLN A 7 16.42 31.01 16.84
C GLN A 7 17.82 31.62 16.69
N LYS A 8 18.55 31.73 17.80
CA LYS A 8 19.97 32.12 17.78
C LYS A 8 20.80 31.16 16.90
N ASN A 9 21.63 31.80 16.09
CA ASN A 9 22.51 31.31 15.04
C ASN A 9 23.45 30.13 15.44
N PRO A 10 23.54 29.02 14.66
CA PRO A 10 24.47 27.90 14.90
C PRO A 10 25.96 28.17 14.61
N GLN A 11 26.31 29.36 14.10
CA GLN A 11 27.64 29.62 13.51
C GLN A 11 28.76 29.96 14.52
N GLY A 12 28.45 30.22 15.79
CA GLY A 12 29.45 30.63 16.80
C GLY A 12 30.27 29.47 17.40
N ILE A 13 29.66 28.30 17.56
CA ILE A 13 30.27 27.17 18.29
C ILE A 13 31.34 26.47 17.45
N ASP A 14 31.13 26.35 16.14
CA ASP A 14 32.08 25.70 15.24
C ASP A 14 33.32 26.59 14.97
N LYS A 15 33.20 27.92 15.15
CA LYS A 15 34.35 28.83 15.14
C LYS A 15 35.24 28.65 16.37
N LEU A 16 34.64 28.47 17.55
CA LEU A 16 35.37 28.22 18.80
C LEU A 16 36.14 26.89 18.77
N ALA A 17 35.53 25.85 18.20
CA ALA A 17 36.17 24.55 18.00
C ALA A 17 37.49 24.66 17.20
N LYS A 18 37.45 25.37 16.08
CA LYS A 18 38.60 25.56 15.18
C LYS A 18 39.72 26.40 15.80
N VAL A 19 39.38 27.36 16.68
CA VAL A 19 40.38 28.16 17.40
C VAL A 19 41.12 27.32 18.43
N ILE A 20 40.40 26.46 19.17
CA ILE A 20 40.99 25.59 20.20
C ILE A 20 41.84 24.47 19.57
N GLU A 21 41.40 23.87 18.46
CA GLU A 21 42.20 22.87 17.72
C GLU A 21 43.51 23.46 17.18
N LYS A 22 43.50 24.74 16.76
CA LYS A 22 44.69 25.43 16.25
C LYS A 22 45.70 25.76 17.36
N GLN A 23 45.26 25.90 18.60
CA GLN A 23 46.14 26.20 19.74
C GLN A 23 46.67 24.96 20.46
N THR A 24 45.99 23.81 20.40
CA THR A 24 46.33 22.62 21.20
C THR A 24 46.89 21.45 20.38
N GLY A 25 46.96 21.56 19.05
CA GLY A 25 47.61 20.57 18.17
C GLY A 25 46.91 19.21 18.09
N GLY A 26 45.79 19.01 18.80
CA GLY A 26 44.99 17.79 18.80
C GLY A 26 43.54 18.04 18.35
N LYS A 27 42.93 17.05 17.68
CA LYS A 27 41.52 17.10 17.27
C LYS A 27 40.61 17.08 18.50
N VAL A 28 39.80 18.12 18.70
CA VAL A 28 38.89 18.22 19.85
C VAL A 28 37.50 17.74 19.42
N LYS A 29 37.05 16.59 19.94
CA LYS A 29 35.66 16.13 19.76
C LYS A 29 34.72 16.91 20.68
N LEU A 30 33.99 17.87 20.12
CA LEU A 30 32.87 18.52 20.81
C LEU A 30 31.64 17.61 20.82
N VAL A 31 31.33 17.03 21.98
CA VAL A 31 30.10 16.28 22.21
C VAL A 31 28.95 17.27 22.45
N LYS A 32 28.11 17.52 21.44
CA LYS A 32 26.86 18.28 21.62
C LYS A 32 25.83 17.41 22.34
N LEU A 33 25.74 17.54 23.67
CA LEU A 33 24.61 17.03 24.45
C LEU A 33 23.36 17.85 24.11
N GLY A 34 22.52 17.32 23.23
CA GLY A 34 21.24 17.92 22.89
C GLY A 34 20.24 17.79 24.04
N PHE A 35 20.19 18.79 24.92
CA PHE A 35 19.19 18.86 25.98
C PHE A 35 17.80 19.12 25.39
N ASN A 36 16.96 18.08 25.38
CA ASN A 36 15.54 18.25 25.06
C ASN A 36 14.75 18.33 26.39
N PRO A 37 14.29 19.52 26.80
CA PRO A 37 13.63 19.70 28.10
C PRO A 37 12.37 18.83 28.24
N LYS A 38 11.69 18.51 27.14
CA LYS A 38 10.52 17.61 27.17
C LYS A 38 10.91 16.15 27.45
N ARG A 39 12.06 15.69 26.95
CA ARG A 39 12.56 14.33 27.26
C ARG A 39 13.07 14.25 28.70
N MET A 40 13.69 15.31 29.23
CA MET A 40 14.08 15.38 30.65
C MET A 40 12.87 15.31 31.57
N VAL A 41 11.82 16.10 31.30
CA VAL A 41 10.58 16.05 32.10
C VAL A 41 9.96 14.65 32.05
N MET A 42 9.96 13.99 30.88
CA MET A 42 9.45 12.63 30.76
C MET A 42 10.28 11.62 31.57
N TRP A 43 11.62 11.67 31.50
CA TRP A 43 12.48 10.78 32.30
C TRP A 43 12.39 11.07 33.79
N LEU A 44 12.22 12.33 34.20
CA LEU A 44 11.97 12.70 35.60
C LEU A 44 10.65 12.12 36.11
N VAL A 45 9.59 12.12 35.30
CA VAL A 45 8.31 11.48 35.67
C VAL A 45 8.48 9.95 35.78
N VAL A 46 9.21 9.33 34.86
CA VAL A 46 9.48 7.88 34.92
C VAL A 46 10.28 7.51 36.17
N ILE A 47 11.35 8.27 36.48
CA ILE A 47 12.14 8.07 37.71
C ILE A 47 11.26 8.30 38.94
N PHE A 48 10.42 9.34 38.95
CA PHE A 48 9.51 9.61 40.06
C PHE A 48 8.54 8.46 40.36
N PHE A 49 8.06 7.74 39.33
CA PHE A 49 7.18 6.58 39.51
C PHE A 49 7.93 5.30 39.91
N ILE A 50 9.19 5.13 39.47
CA ILE A 50 9.98 3.92 39.72
C ILE A 50 10.77 4.03 41.04
N MET A 51 11.14 5.24 41.46
CA MET A 51 11.94 5.50 42.65
C MET A 51 11.32 4.98 43.96
N PRO A 52 10.00 5.04 44.20
CA PRO A 52 9.40 4.46 45.40
C PRO A 52 9.54 2.93 45.47
N PHE A 53 9.49 2.24 44.32
CA PHE A 53 9.69 0.79 44.25
C PHE A 53 11.12 0.40 44.60
N PHE A 54 12.11 1.17 44.12
CA PHE A 54 13.50 0.96 44.52
C PHE A 54 13.76 1.37 45.97
N LEU A 55 13.18 2.47 46.45
CA LEU A 55 13.30 2.87 47.86
C LEU A 55 12.68 1.84 48.81
N SER A 56 11.60 1.15 48.42
CA SER A 56 11.04 0.05 49.24
C SER A 56 11.89 -1.22 49.21
N LEU A 57 12.79 -1.38 48.24
CA LEU A 57 13.82 -2.43 48.26
C LEU A 57 14.97 -2.09 49.22
N PHE A 58 15.15 -0.81 49.58
CA PHE A 58 16.16 -0.34 50.52
C PHE A 58 15.60 -0.02 51.92
N SER A 59 14.30 -0.17 52.15
CA SER A 59 13.69 0.11 53.45
C SER A 59 13.94 -1.03 54.46
N GLY A 60 15.01 -0.86 55.26
CA GLY A 60 15.25 -1.55 56.53
C GLY A 60 15.85 -2.96 56.43
N PRO A 61 16.63 -3.42 57.43
CA PRO A 61 17.13 -4.80 57.48
C PRO A 61 15.95 -5.78 57.49
N LEU A 62 15.97 -6.77 56.59
CA LEU A 62 15.04 -7.89 56.65
C LEU A 62 15.27 -8.65 57.98
N PRO A 63 14.22 -8.99 58.74
CA PRO A 63 14.40 -9.72 59.99
C PRO A 63 15.03 -11.09 59.70
N ALA A 64 16.06 -11.44 60.46
CA ALA A 64 16.89 -12.63 60.24
C ALA A 64 16.20 -13.94 60.64
N GLY A 65 15.00 -13.86 61.23
CA GLY A 65 14.19 -14.99 61.66
C GLY A 65 12.96 -14.55 62.46
N LYS A 66 12.10 -15.52 62.78
CA LYS A 66 10.93 -15.31 63.65
C LYS A 66 11.06 -16.16 64.91
N VAL A 67 10.79 -15.56 66.07
CA VAL A 67 10.78 -16.25 67.38
C VAL A 67 9.41 -16.08 68.03
N GLY A 68 8.85 -17.17 68.55
CA GLY A 68 7.56 -17.16 69.25
C GLY A 68 7.63 -16.34 70.54
N LEU A 69 6.53 -15.67 70.91
CA LEU A 69 6.47 -14.78 72.08
C LEU A 69 6.92 -15.49 73.37
N SER A 70 6.52 -16.74 73.57
CA SER A 70 6.90 -17.53 74.74
C SER A 70 8.41 -17.78 74.84
N GLN A 71 9.07 -18.03 73.70
CA GLN A 71 10.52 -18.22 73.66
C GLN A 71 11.25 -16.91 73.91
N LEU A 72 10.74 -15.81 73.34
CA LEU A 72 11.26 -14.47 73.59
C LEU A 72 11.20 -14.08 75.08
N LEU A 73 10.10 -14.42 75.77
CA LEU A 73 9.96 -14.15 77.21
C LEU A 73 10.98 -14.95 78.05
N THR A 74 11.30 -16.17 77.65
CA THR A 74 12.36 -16.98 78.27
C THR A 74 13.73 -16.36 78.04
N ASP A 75 14.04 -15.95 76.81
CA ASP A 75 15.33 -15.35 76.46
C ASP A 75 15.57 -14.00 77.17
N ILE A 76 14.48 -13.27 77.48
CA ILE A 76 14.51 -12.05 78.31
C ILE A 76 14.87 -12.39 79.76
N LYS A 77 14.29 -13.45 80.35
CA LYS A 77 14.62 -13.92 81.71
C LYS A 77 16.07 -14.36 81.83
N GLU A 78 16.62 -14.96 80.78
CA GLU A 78 18.01 -15.41 80.72
C GLU A 78 19.01 -14.28 80.38
N GLY A 79 18.55 -13.04 80.18
CA GLY A 79 19.41 -11.86 79.99
C GLY A 79 20.11 -11.75 78.63
N LYS A 80 19.66 -12.54 77.64
CA LYS A 80 20.27 -12.65 76.29
C LYS A 80 19.87 -11.53 75.33
N VAL A 81 18.86 -10.74 75.68
CA VAL A 81 18.32 -9.66 74.86
C VAL A 81 18.97 -8.32 75.21
N GLU A 82 19.32 -7.53 74.18
CA GLU A 82 19.96 -6.22 74.32
C GLU A 82 18.94 -5.08 74.24
N LYS A 83 18.05 -5.11 73.22
CA LYS A 83 17.08 -4.04 72.97
C LYS A 83 15.83 -4.59 72.28
N ILE A 84 14.65 -4.10 72.68
CA ILE A 84 13.38 -4.44 72.04
C ILE A 84 12.71 -3.17 71.52
N SER A 85 12.39 -3.13 70.24
CA SER A 85 11.61 -2.04 69.63
C SER A 85 10.18 -2.52 69.38
N VAL A 86 9.20 -1.84 69.96
CA VAL A 86 7.79 -2.18 69.84
C VAL A 86 7.14 -1.33 68.74
N GLU A 87 6.66 -1.97 67.68
CA GLU A 87 5.93 -1.35 66.57
C GLU A 87 4.53 -2.00 66.44
N GLU A 88 3.52 -1.40 67.08
CA GLU A 88 2.14 -1.90 67.15
C GLU A 88 2.07 -3.35 67.66
N GLU A 89 1.86 -4.34 66.79
CA GLU A 89 1.79 -5.77 67.12
C GLU A 89 3.14 -6.50 66.93
N LYS A 90 4.11 -5.84 66.28
CA LYS A 90 5.43 -6.41 65.97
C LYS A 90 6.47 -5.98 67.00
N LEU A 91 7.27 -6.94 67.42
CA LEU A 91 8.40 -6.76 68.32
C LEU A 91 9.68 -7.05 67.53
N LEU A 92 10.55 -6.05 67.39
CA LEU A 92 11.87 -6.21 66.79
C LEU A 92 12.90 -6.32 67.91
N VAL A 93 13.52 -7.49 67.99
CA VAL A 93 14.42 -7.87 69.08
C VAL A 93 15.85 -7.91 68.59
N LYS A 94 16.75 -7.26 69.31
CA LYS A 94 18.20 -7.34 69.11
C LYS A 94 18.81 -8.16 70.25
N TYR A 95 19.45 -9.27 69.90
CA TYR A 95 20.15 -10.15 70.84
C TYR A 95 21.61 -9.70 71.00
N LYS A 96 22.23 -9.99 72.16
CA LYS A 96 23.65 -9.63 72.42
C LYS A 96 24.64 -10.44 71.56
N ASP A 97 24.29 -11.68 71.22
CA ASP A 97 25.18 -12.66 70.57
C ASP A 97 24.95 -12.84 69.06
N GLN A 98 23.99 -12.12 68.45
CA GLN A 98 23.67 -12.27 67.02
C GLN A 98 23.54 -10.92 66.31
N GLU A 99 24.18 -10.80 65.14
CA GLU A 99 23.99 -9.67 64.24
C GLU A 99 22.68 -9.84 63.44
N GLY A 100 21.66 -9.06 63.81
CA GLY A 100 20.38 -9.01 63.10
C GLY A 100 19.21 -8.65 64.01
N LEU A 101 18.11 -8.18 63.41
CA LEU A 101 16.84 -8.00 64.13
C LEU A 101 15.99 -9.25 63.95
N ILE A 102 15.46 -9.78 65.05
CA ILE A 102 14.55 -10.94 65.04
C ILE A 102 13.12 -10.44 65.28
N GLU A 103 12.15 -10.94 64.50
CA GLU A 103 10.74 -10.53 64.61
C GLU A 103 9.99 -11.48 65.57
N SER A 104 9.27 -10.90 66.52
CA SER A 104 8.23 -11.57 67.30
C SER A 104 6.93 -10.79 67.24
N ARG A 105 5.82 -11.40 67.68
CA ARG A 105 4.49 -10.78 67.66
C ARG A 105 3.79 -10.97 69.00
N LYS A 106 3.10 -9.92 69.45
CA LYS A 106 2.18 -9.97 70.59
C LYS A 106 0.73 -10.01 70.10
N GLU A 107 -0.19 -10.36 71.00
CA GLU A 107 -1.62 -10.30 70.70
C GLU A 107 -2.10 -8.84 70.56
N ALA A 108 -3.14 -8.66 69.75
CA ALA A 108 -3.74 -7.35 69.53
C ALA A 108 -4.38 -6.84 70.84
N ASN A 109 -4.18 -5.56 71.15
CA ASN A 109 -4.69 -4.85 72.34
C ASN A 109 -4.05 -5.14 73.72
N GLU A 110 -3.05 -5.99 73.85
CA GLU A 110 -2.27 -6.10 75.11
C GLU A 110 -1.01 -5.22 75.06
N SER A 111 -0.67 -4.52 76.15
CA SER A 111 0.60 -3.77 76.22
C SER A 111 1.78 -4.73 76.37
N PHE A 112 2.91 -4.45 75.72
CA PHE A 112 4.12 -5.29 75.88
C PHE A 112 4.59 -5.34 77.35
N VAL A 113 4.31 -4.27 78.11
CA VAL A 113 4.58 -4.20 79.55
C VAL A 113 3.67 -5.15 80.34
N GLU A 114 2.41 -5.31 79.94
CA GLU A 114 1.47 -6.25 80.58
C GLU A 114 1.87 -7.70 80.31
N VAL A 115 2.34 -8.00 79.09
CA VAL A 115 2.87 -9.32 78.73
C VAL A 115 4.09 -9.70 79.58
N LEU A 116 4.99 -8.75 79.86
CA LEU A 116 6.16 -8.95 80.73
C LEU A 116 5.77 -9.16 82.20
N ASN A 117 4.81 -8.38 82.69
CA ASN A 117 4.29 -8.50 84.07
C ASN A 117 3.58 -9.84 84.30
N ASN A 118 2.75 -10.28 83.35
CA ASN A 118 2.09 -11.58 83.40
C ASN A 118 3.09 -12.75 83.41
N ALA A 119 4.25 -12.57 82.77
CA ALA A 119 5.35 -13.53 82.76
C ALA A 119 6.26 -13.48 84.00
N LYS A 120 6.01 -12.57 84.97
CA LYS A 120 6.85 -12.32 86.17
C LYS A 120 8.29 -11.94 85.82
N ILE A 121 8.46 -10.97 84.91
CA ILE A 121 9.76 -10.44 84.48
C ILE A 121 9.84 -8.97 84.90
N ASP A 122 10.91 -8.59 85.60
CA ASP A 122 11.11 -7.19 86.00
C ASP A 122 11.34 -6.29 84.78
N THR A 123 10.56 -5.21 84.71
CA THR A 123 10.51 -4.28 83.57
C THR A 123 11.80 -3.47 83.35
N THR A 124 12.78 -3.59 84.25
CA THR A 124 14.10 -2.95 84.19
C THR A 124 15.20 -3.83 83.57
N ALA A 125 14.91 -5.10 83.27
CA ALA A 125 15.89 -6.03 82.73
C ALA A 125 16.27 -5.77 81.26
N VAL A 126 15.43 -5.03 80.50
CA VAL A 126 15.66 -4.76 79.06
C VAL A 126 15.18 -3.35 78.69
N ASN A 127 16.00 -2.64 77.90
CA ASN A 127 15.62 -1.36 77.32
C ASN A 127 14.63 -1.57 76.16
N PHE A 128 13.39 -1.10 76.34
CA PHE A 128 12.39 -1.09 75.27
C PHE A 128 12.04 0.34 74.85
N GLU A 129 11.92 0.56 73.55
CA GLU A 129 11.47 1.82 72.95
C GLU A 129 10.18 1.59 72.17
N THR A 130 9.12 2.32 72.53
CA THR A 130 7.86 2.36 71.80
C THR A 130 7.94 3.43 70.71
N LYS A 131 7.93 3.02 69.45
CA LYS A 131 7.89 3.97 68.33
C LYS A 131 6.45 4.30 67.98
N ASP A 132 5.88 5.29 68.67
CA ASP A 132 4.58 5.85 68.30
C ASP A 132 4.72 6.68 67.02
N THR A 133 4.38 6.07 65.88
CA THR A 133 4.44 6.77 64.57
C THR A 133 3.12 6.65 63.82
N SER A 134 1.98 6.75 64.52
CA SER A 134 0.65 6.59 63.92
C SER A 134 0.26 7.77 63.01
N ALA A 135 0.45 9.02 63.44
CA ALA A 135 0.01 10.17 62.65
C ALA A 135 0.85 10.42 61.40
N ALA A 136 2.19 10.35 61.50
CA ALA A 136 3.08 10.58 60.37
C ALA A 136 3.01 9.46 59.32
N LYS A 137 2.87 8.19 59.73
CA LYS A 137 2.62 7.07 58.79
C LYS A 137 1.24 7.17 58.15
N ALA A 138 0.20 7.59 58.87
CA ALA A 138 -1.13 7.80 58.30
C ALA A 138 -1.13 8.90 57.21
N TRP A 139 -0.49 10.04 57.48
CA TRP A 139 -0.34 11.11 56.48
C TRP A 139 0.52 10.67 55.29
N ALA A 140 1.60 9.92 55.52
CA ALA A 140 2.42 9.36 54.45
C ALA A 140 1.62 8.38 53.56
N ASN A 141 0.81 7.49 54.15
CA ASN A 141 -0.03 6.55 53.43
C ASN A 141 -1.12 7.26 52.61
N ILE A 142 -1.76 8.30 53.16
CA ILE A 142 -2.74 9.10 52.43
C ILE A 142 -2.09 9.77 51.22
N MET A 143 -0.90 10.39 51.39
CA MET A 143 -0.17 11.01 50.29
C MET A 143 0.28 9.99 49.22
N GLN A 144 0.65 8.77 49.63
CA GLN A 144 1.05 7.69 48.74
C GLN A 144 -0.11 7.19 47.86
N ILE A 145 -1.35 7.29 48.32
CA ILE A 145 -2.56 6.92 47.55
C ILE A 145 -3.08 8.10 46.71
N LEU A 146 -3.09 9.31 47.27
CA LEU A 146 -3.68 10.47 46.62
C LEU A 146 -2.84 10.97 45.43
N LEU A 147 -1.52 10.91 45.55
CA LEU A 147 -0.60 11.46 44.56
C LEU A 147 -0.65 10.71 43.22
N PRO A 148 -0.63 9.35 43.15
CA PRO A 148 -0.78 8.62 41.89
C PRO A 148 -2.12 8.86 41.19
N VAL A 149 -3.21 9.01 41.95
CA VAL A 149 -4.55 9.26 41.39
C VAL A 149 -4.62 10.63 40.73
N ILE A 150 -4.13 11.68 41.40
CA ILE A 150 -4.09 13.05 40.85
C ILE A 150 -3.21 13.10 39.60
N LEU A 151 -2.04 12.47 39.63
CA LEU A 151 -1.10 12.49 38.52
C LEU A 151 -1.62 11.71 37.32
N THR A 152 -2.27 10.57 37.56
CA THR A 152 -2.96 9.79 36.52
C THR A 152 -4.08 10.61 35.90
N GLY A 153 -4.89 11.30 36.70
CA GLY A 153 -5.92 12.22 36.22
C GLY A 153 -5.37 13.35 35.34
N MET A 154 -4.25 13.98 35.75
CA MET A 154 -3.58 15.01 34.95
C MET A 154 -3.03 14.47 33.63
N ILE A 155 -2.46 13.25 33.63
CA ILE A 155 -1.97 12.59 32.42
C ILE A 155 -3.14 12.29 31.48
N PHE A 156 -4.27 11.78 31.98
CA PHE A 156 -5.46 11.56 31.15
C PHE A 156 -5.99 12.88 30.59
N LEU A 157 -6.06 13.96 31.37
CA LEU A 157 -6.45 15.27 30.86
C LEU A 157 -5.48 15.80 29.78
N PHE A 158 -4.18 15.52 29.91
CA PHE A 158 -3.18 15.85 28.91
C PHE A 158 -3.33 15.01 27.64
N ILE A 159 -3.56 13.70 27.78
CA ILE A 159 -3.86 12.78 26.67
C ILE A 159 -5.15 13.19 25.96
N PHE A 160 -6.22 13.55 26.67
CA PHE A 160 -7.47 14.04 26.06
C PHE A 160 -7.28 15.38 25.35
N LYS A 161 -6.42 16.27 25.88
CA LYS A 161 -6.01 17.50 25.17
C LYS A 161 -5.18 17.22 23.93
N GLN A 162 -4.33 16.19 23.93
CA GLN A 162 -3.47 15.82 22.80
C GLN A 162 -4.19 14.96 21.75
N ALA A 163 -5.16 14.13 22.15
CA ALA A 163 -5.97 13.28 21.28
C ALA A 163 -6.85 14.09 20.34
N ARG A 164 -7.31 15.29 20.74
CA ARG A 164 -7.99 16.25 19.84
C ARG A 164 -7.09 16.78 18.71
N GLY A 165 -5.77 16.63 18.80
CA GLY A 165 -4.81 16.96 17.74
C GLY A 165 -4.36 15.75 16.89
N SER A 166 -4.83 14.55 17.20
CA SER A 166 -4.40 13.29 16.55
C SER A 166 -5.51 12.59 15.73
N GLN A 167 -6.69 13.22 15.61
CA GLN A 167 -7.78 12.74 14.75
C GLN A 167 -7.50 12.94 13.24
N ASP A 168 -6.38 13.59 12.89
CA ASP A 168 -5.87 13.70 11.51
C ASP A 168 -5.10 12.46 11.02
N GLY A 169 -4.88 11.43 11.86
CA GLY A 169 -4.05 10.27 11.51
C GLY A 169 -4.77 9.09 10.82
N LEU A 170 -6.08 8.94 10.99
CA LEU A 170 -6.83 7.79 10.43
C LEU A 170 -7.72 8.12 9.22
N PHE A 171 -7.92 9.40 8.90
CA PHE A 171 -8.66 9.86 7.70
C PHE A 171 -7.77 10.60 6.69
N SER A 172 -6.44 10.43 6.72
CA SER A 172 -5.51 11.17 5.85
C SER A 172 -5.35 10.59 4.43
N PHE A 173 -6.20 9.65 4.02
CA PHE A 173 -6.27 9.23 2.62
C PHE A 173 -7.19 10.22 1.88
N GLY A 174 -6.58 11.16 1.15
CA GLY A 174 -7.30 11.91 0.10
C GLY A 174 -7.51 13.41 0.26
N ARG A 175 -6.93 14.13 1.24
CA ARG A 175 -7.11 15.58 1.30
C ARG A 175 -6.24 16.30 0.27
N SER A 176 -6.86 16.71 -0.84
CA SER A 176 -6.44 17.85 -1.66
C SER A 176 -6.08 19.02 -0.75
N LYS A 177 -4.87 19.57 -0.91
CA LYS A 177 -4.42 20.81 -0.26
C LYS A 177 -4.96 22.05 -0.99
N ALA A 178 -6.20 22.00 -1.47
CA ALA A 178 -6.88 23.23 -1.86
C ALA A 178 -6.86 24.16 -0.64
N LYS A 179 -6.25 25.34 -0.79
CA LYS A 179 -6.27 26.37 0.25
C LYS A 179 -7.75 26.70 0.49
N LEU A 180 -8.33 26.13 1.55
CA LEU A 180 -9.58 26.63 2.10
C LEU A 180 -9.35 28.12 2.35
N PHE A 181 -9.95 28.97 1.52
CA PHE A 181 -9.93 30.41 1.75
C PHE A 181 -10.76 30.67 3.01
N MET A 182 -10.10 30.52 4.16
CA MET A 182 -10.62 30.88 5.47
C MET A 182 -10.68 32.40 5.52
N LYS A 183 -11.74 33.00 4.96
CA LYS A 183 -12.18 34.30 5.47
C LYS A 183 -12.62 34.01 6.91
N GLY A 184 -12.00 34.67 7.89
CA GLY A 184 -12.23 34.41 9.31
C GLY A 184 -13.68 34.63 9.77
N LYS A 185 -13.89 34.91 11.07
CA LYS A 185 -15.22 35.31 11.56
C LYS A 185 -15.77 36.44 10.69
N GLN A 186 -16.97 36.25 10.13
CA GLN A 186 -17.61 37.26 9.29
C GLN A 186 -18.18 38.35 10.20
N ASN A 187 -17.93 39.62 9.86
CA ASN A 187 -18.52 40.78 10.54
C ASN A 187 -19.83 41.25 9.88
N VAL A 188 -20.44 40.43 9.04
CA VAL A 188 -21.67 40.76 8.29
C VAL A 188 -22.85 40.09 8.99
N SER A 189 -23.92 40.83 9.23
CA SER A 189 -25.13 40.44 9.96
C SER A 189 -26.39 40.58 9.07
N PHE A 190 -27.56 40.16 9.54
CA PHE A 190 -28.80 40.35 8.76
C PHE A 190 -29.19 41.81 8.60
N LYS A 191 -28.64 42.72 9.41
CA LYS A 191 -28.81 44.16 9.28
C LYS A 191 -28.12 44.72 8.04
N ASP A 192 -27.07 44.06 7.57
CA ASP A 192 -26.26 44.47 6.42
C ASP A 192 -26.84 43.99 5.08
N VAL A 193 -27.94 43.23 5.11
CA VAL A 193 -28.64 42.74 3.91
C VAL A 193 -29.90 43.58 3.70
N ALA A 194 -30.04 44.26 2.57
CA ALA A 194 -31.26 45.00 2.26
C ALA A 194 -32.36 44.07 1.70
N GLY A 195 -33.62 44.29 2.09
CA GLY A 195 -34.78 43.56 1.58
C GLY A 195 -34.90 42.10 2.05
N VAL A 196 -35.59 41.27 1.25
CA VAL A 196 -35.76 39.80 1.42
C VAL A 196 -36.20 39.35 2.82
N ARG A 197 -37.24 40.00 3.35
CA ARG A 197 -37.73 39.79 4.73
C ARG A 197 -38.15 38.34 4.99
N GLU A 198 -38.81 37.71 4.01
CA GLU A 198 -39.29 36.33 4.09
C GLU A 198 -38.11 35.35 4.20
N ALA A 199 -37.09 35.50 3.33
CA ALA A 199 -35.89 34.67 3.36
C ALA A 199 -35.06 34.86 4.65
N LYS A 200 -35.06 36.07 5.23
CA LYS A 200 -34.41 36.30 6.53
C LYS A 200 -35.12 35.57 7.67
N MET A 201 -36.45 35.62 7.71
CA MET A 201 -37.23 34.90 8.74
C MET A 201 -37.00 33.38 8.67
N GLU A 202 -36.97 32.78 7.47
CA GLU A 202 -36.66 31.36 7.32
C GLU A 202 -35.22 31.03 7.76
N LEU A 203 -34.27 31.91 7.44
CA LEU A 203 -32.86 31.72 7.84
C LEU A 203 -32.61 32.01 9.32
N GLU A 204 -33.44 32.79 10.01
CA GLU A 204 -33.36 32.98 11.46
C GLU A 204 -33.56 31.65 12.22
N GLU A 205 -34.43 30.77 11.72
CA GLU A 205 -34.59 29.42 12.28
C GLU A 205 -33.30 28.60 12.16
N ILE A 206 -32.63 28.70 11.00
CA ILE A 206 -31.33 28.04 10.76
C ILE A 206 -30.25 28.62 11.69
N VAL A 207 -30.27 29.94 11.93
CA VAL A 207 -29.36 30.60 12.88
C VAL A 207 -29.59 30.11 14.30
N ASP A 208 -30.84 29.99 14.76
CA ASP A 208 -31.13 29.47 16.12
C ASP A 208 -30.70 28.01 16.25
N PHE A 209 -30.89 27.21 15.19
CA PHE A 209 -30.40 25.85 15.14
C PHE A 209 -28.87 25.78 15.30
N LEU A 210 -28.12 26.62 14.57
CA LEU A 210 -26.67 26.65 14.62
C LEU A 210 -26.14 27.13 15.98
N LYS A 211 -26.84 28.05 16.64
CA LYS A 211 -26.48 28.54 18.00
C LYS A 211 -26.81 27.54 19.10
N HIS A 212 -27.95 26.84 18.99
CA HIS A 212 -28.50 26.00 20.06
C HIS A 212 -28.74 24.53 19.63
N PRO A 213 -27.76 23.81 19.05
CA PRO A 213 -27.99 22.48 18.46
C PRO A 213 -28.46 21.43 19.48
N LYS A 214 -28.12 21.59 20.77
CA LYS A 214 -28.52 20.67 21.84
C LYS A 214 -30.03 20.73 22.14
N LYS A 215 -30.64 21.92 22.06
CA LYS A 215 -32.07 22.16 22.31
C LYS A 215 -32.91 21.32 21.33
N TYR A 216 -32.59 21.42 20.05
CA TYR A 216 -33.31 20.69 18.99
C TYR A 216 -33.07 19.18 19.03
N LYS A 217 -31.84 18.75 19.36
CA LYS A 217 -31.52 17.32 19.51
C LYS A 217 -32.28 16.68 20.68
N ALA A 218 -32.45 17.40 21.80
CA ALA A 218 -33.22 16.93 22.95
C ALA A 218 -34.72 16.78 22.65
N MET A 219 -35.27 17.62 21.78
CA MET A 219 -36.67 17.55 21.32
C MET A 219 -36.91 16.53 20.20
N GLY A 220 -35.87 15.80 19.75
CA GLY A 220 -35.97 14.86 18.63
C GLY A 220 -36.21 15.52 17.26
N ALA A 221 -36.03 16.85 17.16
CA ALA A 221 -36.23 17.58 15.92
C ALA A 221 -35.16 17.23 14.88
N ARG A 222 -35.56 17.06 13.61
CA ARG A 222 -34.63 16.77 12.51
C ARG A 222 -33.89 18.03 12.10
N THR A 223 -32.56 18.00 12.17
CA THR A 223 -31.70 19.08 11.67
C THR A 223 -31.86 19.28 10.16
N PRO A 224 -32.09 20.50 9.68
CA PRO A 224 -32.04 20.80 8.25
C PRO A 224 -30.65 20.49 7.69
N LYS A 225 -30.59 19.71 6.61
CA LYS A 225 -29.33 19.23 6.01
C LYS A 225 -28.65 20.27 5.11
N GLY A 226 -29.41 21.25 4.62
CA GLY A 226 -28.92 22.30 3.75
C GLY A 226 -30.03 23.24 3.31
N VAL A 227 -29.65 24.42 2.81
CA VAL A 227 -30.57 25.43 2.27
C VAL A 227 -30.08 25.79 0.87
N ILE A 228 -31.01 25.83 -0.09
CA ILE A 228 -30.73 26.25 -1.48
C ILE A 228 -31.33 27.64 -1.66
N LEU A 229 -30.49 28.63 -1.96
CA LEU A 229 -30.94 29.99 -2.27
C LEU A 229 -31.12 30.14 -3.79
N ILE A 230 -32.35 30.33 -4.24
CA ILE A 230 -32.70 30.43 -5.67
C ILE A 230 -33.02 31.89 -6.03
N GLY A 231 -32.64 32.34 -7.23
CA GLY A 231 -33.06 33.62 -7.79
C GLY A 231 -32.09 34.15 -8.86
N PRO A 232 -32.34 35.34 -9.44
CA PRO A 232 -31.46 35.98 -10.43
C PRO A 232 -30.04 36.28 -9.89
N SER A 233 -29.05 36.47 -10.78
CA SER A 233 -27.71 36.89 -10.34
C SER A 233 -27.75 38.29 -9.69
N GLY A 234 -26.83 38.57 -8.76
CA GLY A 234 -26.71 39.90 -8.13
C GLY A 234 -27.64 40.20 -6.95
N VAL A 235 -28.64 39.37 -6.64
CA VAL A 235 -29.63 39.60 -5.55
C VAL A 235 -29.13 39.31 -4.12
N GLY A 236 -27.81 39.33 -3.90
CA GLY A 236 -27.26 39.20 -2.54
C GLY A 236 -27.27 37.80 -1.92
N LYS A 237 -27.48 36.70 -2.67
CA LYS A 237 -27.45 35.31 -2.13
C LYS A 237 -26.20 35.01 -1.30
N THR A 238 -25.02 35.33 -1.82
CA THR A 238 -23.74 35.13 -1.12
C THR A 238 -23.61 36.04 0.10
N LEU A 239 -24.19 37.25 0.05
CA LEU A 239 -24.20 38.18 1.17
C LEU A 239 -25.11 37.66 2.30
N LEU A 240 -26.28 37.13 1.95
CA LEU A 240 -27.21 36.51 2.89
C LEU A 240 -26.61 35.28 3.55
N ALA A 241 -25.93 34.40 2.80
CA ALA A 241 -25.21 33.26 3.36
C ALA A 241 -24.06 33.68 4.31
N ARG A 242 -23.37 34.79 4.02
CA ARG A 242 -22.37 35.38 4.94
C ARG A 242 -23.00 35.95 6.20
N ALA A 243 -24.17 36.58 6.08
CA ALA A 243 -24.93 37.11 7.20
C ALA A 243 -25.39 36.01 8.15
N VAL A 244 -25.89 34.87 7.63
CA VAL A 244 -26.23 33.68 8.45
C VAL A 244 -25.02 33.21 9.28
N ALA A 245 -23.84 33.15 8.66
CA ALA A 245 -22.62 32.73 9.34
C ALA A 245 -22.16 33.73 10.41
N GLY A 246 -22.27 35.03 10.12
CA GLY A 246 -21.97 36.10 11.07
C GLY A 246 -22.94 36.11 12.25
N GLU A 247 -24.24 35.99 12.00
CA GLU A 247 -25.27 35.88 13.04
C GLU A 247 -25.05 34.67 13.95
N SER A 248 -24.70 33.52 13.37
CA SER A 248 -24.47 32.27 14.10
C SER A 248 -23.09 32.17 14.76
N GLY A 249 -22.17 33.09 14.47
CA GLY A 249 -20.79 33.08 14.97
C GLY A 249 -19.93 31.92 14.44
N VAL A 250 -20.32 31.32 13.31
CA VAL A 250 -19.63 30.18 12.69
C VAL A 250 -18.74 30.63 11.53
N THR A 251 -17.78 29.79 11.14
CA THR A 251 -16.89 30.09 10.00
C THR A 251 -17.63 29.95 8.67
N PHE A 252 -17.48 30.93 7.78
CA PHE A 252 -18.04 30.88 6.43
C PHE A 252 -17.01 30.34 5.43
N PHE A 253 -17.38 29.30 4.68
CA PHE A 253 -16.59 28.78 3.56
C PHE A 253 -17.29 29.10 2.24
N SER A 254 -16.52 29.61 1.27
CA SER A 254 -16.99 29.85 -0.09
C SER A 254 -16.19 28.98 -1.03
N MET A 255 -16.85 28.08 -1.75
CA MET A 255 -16.24 27.19 -2.73
C MET A 255 -17.21 26.99 -3.90
N ALA A 256 -16.66 26.76 -5.10
CA ALA A 256 -17.48 26.35 -6.23
C ALA A 256 -17.92 24.88 -6.07
N GLY A 257 -19.07 24.51 -6.65
CA GLY A 257 -19.55 23.12 -6.62
C GLY A 257 -18.57 22.14 -7.27
N SER A 258 -17.85 22.58 -8.31
CA SER A 258 -16.76 21.83 -8.95
C SER A 258 -15.57 21.61 -8.02
N GLU A 259 -15.16 22.61 -7.25
CA GLU A 259 -14.08 22.49 -6.25
C GLU A 259 -14.47 21.54 -5.11
N PHE A 260 -15.74 21.54 -4.70
CA PHE A 260 -16.25 20.61 -3.69
C PHE A 260 -16.24 19.15 -4.20
N MET A 261 -16.58 18.93 -5.46
CA MET A 261 -16.47 17.61 -6.11
C MET A 261 -15.00 17.17 -6.24
N GLU A 262 -14.09 18.07 -6.59
CA GLU A 262 -12.64 17.79 -6.59
C GLU A 262 -12.11 17.33 -5.22
N MET A 263 -12.57 17.96 -4.14
CA MET A 263 -12.17 17.59 -2.77
C MET A 263 -12.66 16.21 -2.33
N LEU A 264 -13.80 15.74 -2.87
CA LEU A 264 -14.39 14.45 -2.51
C LEU A 264 -13.94 13.31 -3.43
N VAL A 265 -13.61 13.61 -4.69
CA VAL A 265 -13.35 12.57 -5.71
C VAL A 265 -11.88 12.54 -6.17
N GLY A 266 -11.05 13.54 -5.82
CA GLY A 266 -9.61 13.53 -6.13
C GLY A 266 -9.30 13.81 -7.62
N VAL A 267 -10.20 14.49 -8.32
CA VAL A 267 -10.25 14.57 -9.79
C VAL A 267 -9.22 15.51 -10.46
N GLY A 268 -8.28 16.11 -9.72
CA GLY A 268 -7.16 16.89 -10.29
C GLY A 268 -5.93 16.05 -10.68
N ALA A 269 -5.82 14.83 -10.15
CA ALA A 269 -4.71 13.93 -10.44
C ALA A 269 -5.02 13.05 -11.67
N SER A 270 -4.23 13.17 -12.73
CA SER A 270 -4.46 12.44 -13.98
C SER A 270 -3.18 11.96 -14.65
N VAL A 271 -3.33 11.02 -15.56
CA VAL A 271 -2.29 10.57 -16.51
C VAL A 271 -2.73 10.86 -17.94
N THR A 272 -1.81 10.88 -18.90
CA THR A 272 -2.18 11.04 -20.30
C THR A 272 -2.83 9.79 -20.86
N GLY A 273 -3.73 9.92 -21.84
CA GLY A 273 -4.48 8.79 -22.40
C GLY A 273 -3.62 7.69 -23.04
N ASN A 274 -2.43 8.03 -23.53
CA ASN A 274 -1.48 7.05 -24.07
C ASN A 274 -0.66 6.31 -22.98
N THR A 275 -0.94 6.55 -21.70
CA THR A 275 -0.27 5.84 -20.61
C THR A 275 -0.73 4.38 -20.60
N PRO A 276 0.18 3.40 -20.74
CA PRO A 276 -0.19 2.00 -20.67
C PRO A 276 -0.60 1.62 -19.25
N VAL A 277 -1.67 0.83 -19.14
CA VAL A 277 -2.21 0.29 -17.89
C VAL A 277 -2.56 -1.18 -18.10
N LEU A 278 -2.26 -2.00 -17.11
CA LEU A 278 -2.64 -3.40 -17.10
C LEU A 278 -4.05 -3.52 -16.53
N VAL A 279 -4.99 -3.96 -17.37
CA VAL A 279 -6.40 -4.12 -17.00
C VAL A 279 -6.71 -5.61 -16.96
N LYS A 280 -7.45 -6.00 -15.93
CA LYS A 280 -8.05 -7.32 -15.84
C LYS A 280 -9.57 -7.20 -15.89
N ASP A 281 -10.18 -7.73 -16.93
CA ASP A 281 -11.62 -7.74 -17.14
C ASP A 281 -12.10 -9.19 -17.26
N ASN A 282 -13.01 -9.60 -16.37
CA ASN A 282 -13.55 -10.97 -16.32
C ASN A 282 -12.48 -12.08 -16.38
N GLY A 283 -11.32 -11.85 -15.77
CA GLY A 283 -10.22 -12.81 -15.73
C GLY A 283 -9.24 -12.73 -16.91
N ARG A 284 -9.57 -11.99 -17.97
CA ARG A 284 -8.62 -11.69 -19.06
C ARG A 284 -7.76 -10.51 -18.67
N VAL A 285 -6.46 -10.60 -18.95
CA VAL A 285 -5.49 -9.56 -18.61
C VAL A 285 -4.90 -9.01 -19.89
N GLU A 286 -4.95 -7.69 -20.05
CA GLU A 286 -4.45 -6.99 -21.22
C GLU A 286 -3.71 -5.70 -20.84
N LEU A 287 -2.69 -5.36 -21.64
CA LEU A 287 -1.98 -4.09 -21.52
C LEU A 287 -2.55 -3.10 -22.53
N VAL A 288 -3.29 -2.11 -22.04
CA VAL A 288 -4.01 -1.15 -22.89
C VAL A 288 -3.62 0.28 -22.58
N GLU A 289 -3.80 1.17 -23.55
CA GLU A 289 -3.70 2.61 -23.29
C GLU A 289 -4.93 3.06 -22.49
N ILE A 290 -4.69 3.70 -21.34
CA ILE A 290 -5.77 4.08 -20.41
C ILE A 290 -6.85 4.95 -21.06
N GLY A 291 -6.48 5.77 -22.05
CA GLY A 291 -7.41 6.58 -22.84
C GLY A 291 -8.36 5.71 -23.65
N LYS A 292 -7.84 4.75 -24.42
CA LYS A 292 -8.64 3.80 -25.20
C LYS A 292 -9.59 3.01 -24.29
N PHE A 293 -9.09 2.57 -23.14
CA PHE A 293 -9.89 1.86 -22.16
C PHE A 293 -10.99 2.73 -21.51
N ILE A 294 -10.70 3.99 -21.18
CA ILE A 294 -11.71 4.88 -20.57
C ILE A 294 -12.74 5.33 -21.60
N ASP A 295 -12.31 5.59 -22.84
CA ASP A 295 -13.17 6.16 -23.88
C ASP A 295 -14.38 5.28 -24.22
N GLN A 296 -14.30 3.97 -24.02
CA GLN A 296 -15.45 3.05 -24.20
C GLN A 296 -16.64 3.36 -23.28
N TYR A 297 -16.40 4.02 -22.14
CA TYR A 297 -17.45 4.37 -21.17
C TYR A 297 -18.12 5.72 -21.46
N TYR A 298 -17.50 6.56 -22.28
CA TYR A 298 -17.98 7.93 -22.52
C TYR A 298 -18.61 8.06 -23.90
N LYS A 299 -19.81 8.65 -23.95
CA LYS A 299 -20.45 9.01 -25.23
C LYS A 299 -19.88 10.32 -25.76
N ASN A 300 -19.95 10.52 -27.08
CA ASN A 300 -19.38 11.63 -27.86
C ASN A 300 -19.19 12.94 -27.06
N ASN A 301 -17.92 13.34 -26.87
CA ASN A 301 -17.45 14.55 -26.18
C ASN A 301 -17.80 14.74 -24.69
N GLN A 302 -18.37 13.74 -24.01
CA GLN A 302 -18.64 13.84 -22.57
C GLN A 302 -17.34 13.94 -21.76
N THR A 303 -17.12 15.04 -21.03
CA THR A 303 -15.96 15.18 -20.12
C THR A 303 -16.41 15.59 -18.73
N ASP A 304 -15.51 15.45 -17.76
CA ASP A 304 -15.68 15.96 -16.39
C ASP A 304 -16.83 15.29 -15.62
N VAL A 305 -17.15 14.05 -16.00
CA VAL A 305 -18.13 13.18 -15.34
C VAL A 305 -17.41 11.95 -14.81
N VAL A 306 -17.73 11.51 -13.61
CA VAL A 306 -17.18 10.28 -13.02
C VAL A 306 -18.18 9.17 -13.28
N LEU A 307 -17.74 8.09 -13.95
CA LEU A 307 -18.60 6.97 -14.31
C LEU A 307 -18.23 5.73 -13.48
N PRO A 308 -19.20 5.04 -12.86
CA PRO A 308 -18.94 3.80 -12.16
C PRO A 308 -18.60 2.67 -13.13
N VAL A 309 -17.72 1.77 -12.72
CA VAL A 309 -17.38 0.53 -13.43
C VAL A 309 -17.37 -0.63 -12.44
N SER A 310 -17.61 -1.85 -12.94
CA SER A 310 -17.70 -3.07 -12.13
C SER A 310 -17.03 -4.24 -12.84
N GLY A 311 -16.39 -5.13 -12.09
CA GLY A 311 -15.77 -6.34 -12.65
C GLY A 311 -14.36 -6.13 -13.21
N ILE A 312 -13.77 -4.95 -12.97
CA ILE A 312 -12.51 -4.52 -13.57
C ILE A 312 -11.47 -4.35 -12.49
N GLU A 313 -10.27 -4.88 -12.72
CA GLU A 313 -9.13 -4.74 -11.83
C GLU A 313 -7.93 -4.12 -12.56
N THR A 314 -7.06 -3.46 -11.80
CA THR A 314 -5.74 -3.02 -12.26
C THR A 314 -4.68 -3.43 -11.26
N LEU A 315 -3.44 -3.55 -11.71
CA LEU A 315 -2.32 -3.80 -10.82
C LEU A 315 -2.11 -2.61 -9.88
N GLY A 316 -2.14 -2.86 -8.58
CA GLY A 316 -1.95 -1.85 -7.54
C GLY A 316 -0.82 -2.20 -6.58
N LEU A 317 -0.37 -1.20 -5.84
CA LEU A 317 0.68 -1.36 -4.83
C LEU A 317 0.15 -2.06 -3.58
N MET A 318 0.78 -3.17 -3.19
CA MET A 318 0.59 -3.77 -1.87
C MET A 318 1.51 -3.07 -0.87
N LYS A 319 0.94 -2.51 0.20
CA LYS A 319 1.69 -1.90 1.30
C LYS A 319 1.92 -2.94 2.39
N GLU A 320 3.13 -2.99 2.93
CA GLU A 320 3.45 -3.84 4.07
C GLU A 320 3.97 -2.99 5.24
N LYS A 321 3.80 -3.46 6.47
CA LYS A 321 4.38 -2.81 7.66
C LYS A 321 5.80 -3.32 7.86
N ASN A 322 6.73 -2.41 8.18
CA ASN A 322 8.12 -2.78 8.37
C ASN A 322 8.30 -3.55 9.70
N GLY A 323 8.77 -4.80 9.62
CA GLY A 323 9.10 -5.63 10.80
C GLY A 323 10.47 -5.36 11.42
N PHE A 324 11.27 -4.45 10.85
CA PHE A 324 12.66 -4.25 11.28
C PHE A 324 12.77 -3.51 12.62
N TRP A 325 13.52 -4.10 13.57
CA TRP A 325 13.81 -3.53 14.89
C TRP A 325 14.57 -2.21 14.77
N GLY A 326 14.06 -1.15 15.39
CA GLY A 326 14.66 0.19 15.35
C GLY A 326 14.25 1.07 14.15
N SER A 327 13.46 0.55 13.21
CA SER A 327 12.82 1.41 12.20
C SER A 327 11.61 2.12 12.82
N ASP A 328 11.34 3.36 12.39
CA ASP A 328 10.14 4.13 12.78
C ASP A 328 8.88 3.56 12.06
N SER A 329 8.76 2.22 12.06
CA SER A 329 7.86 1.37 11.27
C SER A 329 6.39 1.65 11.47
N LYS A 330 6.04 2.26 12.61
CA LYS A 330 4.68 2.69 12.91
C LYS A 330 4.23 3.91 12.09
N LYS A 331 5.15 4.61 11.40
CA LYS A 331 4.84 5.85 10.66
C LYS A 331 4.73 5.70 9.14
N ARG A 332 5.45 4.76 8.52
CA ARG A 332 5.53 4.66 7.04
C ARG A 332 5.47 3.21 6.56
N PRO A 333 4.64 2.89 5.55
CA PRO A 333 4.60 1.57 4.95
C PRO A 333 5.86 1.31 4.13
N VAL A 334 6.23 0.04 3.99
CA VAL A 334 7.25 -0.45 3.04
C VAL A 334 6.58 -1.09 1.83
N PHE A 335 7.37 -1.34 0.80
CA PHE A 335 6.91 -2.01 -0.41
C PHE A 335 6.57 -3.48 -0.12
N GLY A 336 5.28 -3.79 -0.18
CA GLY A 336 4.75 -5.14 0.02
C GLY A 336 4.84 -6.00 -1.23
N GLY A 337 4.78 -5.40 -2.41
CA GLY A 337 4.66 -6.07 -3.71
C GLY A 337 3.58 -5.40 -4.54
N SER A 338 2.94 -6.15 -5.43
CA SER A 338 1.78 -5.71 -6.20
C SER A 338 0.65 -6.73 -6.12
N ASP A 339 -0.58 -6.24 -6.26
CA ASP A 339 -1.79 -7.03 -6.13
C ASP A 339 -2.90 -6.44 -7.01
N TRP A 340 -3.85 -7.28 -7.45
CA TRP A 340 -4.99 -6.84 -8.25
C TRP A 340 -5.93 -5.99 -7.40
N ARG A 341 -6.35 -4.84 -7.95
CA ARG A 341 -7.21 -3.87 -7.26
C ARG A 341 -8.44 -3.56 -8.11
N GLN A 342 -9.60 -3.79 -7.52
CA GLN A 342 -10.89 -3.43 -8.09
C GLN A 342 -10.98 -1.93 -8.38
N ILE A 343 -11.31 -1.62 -9.63
CA ILE A 343 -11.59 -0.28 -10.12
C ILE A 343 -13.07 0.00 -9.87
N LYS A 344 -13.36 1.11 -9.19
CA LYS A 344 -14.76 1.48 -8.87
C LYS A 344 -15.34 2.45 -9.89
N GLN A 345 -14.49 3.33 -10.43
CA GLN A 345 -14.90 4.48 -11.23
C GLN A 345 -13.81 4.82 -12.23
N VAL A 346 -14.22 5.35 -13.38
CA VAL A 346 -13.35 5.94 -14.40
C VAL A 346 -13.65 7.43 -14.54
N TYR A 347 -12.61 8.22 -14.82
CA TYR A 347 -12.74 9.67 -14.91
C TYR A 347 -11.95 10.23 -16.09
N ARG A 348 -12.59 11.09 -16.88
CA ARG A 348 -12.00 11.79 -18.03
C ARG A 348 -12.19 13.29 -17.88
N HIS A 349 -11.11 14.06 -17.92
CA HIS A 349 -11.14 15.52 -17.84
C HIS A 349 -10.04 16.15 -18.69
N LYS A 350 -10.20 17.44 -19.00
CA LYS A 350 -9.17 18.23 -19.68
C LYS A 350 -8.20 18.85 -18.67
N VAL A 351 -6.91 18.81 -18.98
CA VAL A 351 -5.84 19.34 -18.14
C VAL A 351 -5.12 20.49 -18.83
N LYS A 352 -4.68 21.50 -18.07
CA LYS A 352 -3.97 22.68 -18.62
C LYS A 352 -2.46 22.47 -18.77
N GLU A 353 -1.89 21.61 -17.93
CA GLU A 353 -0.45 21.35 -17.88
C GLU A 353 -0.18 19.87 -17.68
N ILE A 354 0.93 19.40 -18.27
CA ILE A 354 1.40 18.02 -18.19
C ILE A 354 2.88 18.06 -17.83
N PHE A 355 3.28 17.25 -16.84
CA PHE A 355 4.65 17.00 -16.46
C PHE A 355 5.13 15.72 -17.12
N GLU A 356 6.33 15.76 -17.68
CA GLU A 356 7.03 14.58 -18.19
C GLU A 356 8.12 14.18 -17.20
N ILE A 357 8.05 12.95 -16.71
CA ILE A 357 9.01 12.35 -15.77
C ILE A 357 9.84 11.35 -16.54
N GLU A 358 11.13 11.64 -16.70
CA GLU A 358 12.11 10.69 -17.23
C GLU A 358 12.77 9.93 -16.07
N TYR A 359 12.70 8.59 -16.12
CA TYR A 359 13.31 7.71 -15.14
C TYR A 359 13.98 6.52 -15.84
N LEU A 360 14.72 5.69 -15.10
CA LEU A 360 15.47 4.58 -15.68
C LEU A 360 14.60 3.56 -16.45
N GLY A 361 13.30 3.49 -16.14
CA GLY A 361 12.35 2.61 -16.82
C GLY A 361 11.51 3.28 -17.91
N GLY A 362 11.84 4.52 -18.31
CA GLY A 362 11.18 5.21 -19.43
C GLY A 362 10.63 6.59 -19.08
N LYS A 363 9.49 6.94 -19.69
CA LYS A 363 8.85 8.25 -19.60
C LYS A 363 7.42 8.11 -19.09
N LEU A 364 7.04 8.94 -18.12
CA LEU A 364 5.67 9.02 -17.61
C LEU A 364 5.14 10.45 -17.77
N LYS A 365 3.93 10.60 -18.31
CA LYS A 365 3.28 11.91 -18.52
C LYS A 365 2.02 12.03 -17.66
N THR A 366 1.96 13.05 -16.82
CA THR A 366 0.94 13.16 -15.77
C THR A 366 0.72 14.60 -15.31
N THR A 367 -0.37 14.89 -14.60
CA THR A 367 -0.61 16.22 -14.03
C THR A 367 0.29 16.48 -12.83
N GLY A 368 0.53 17.76 -12.54
CA GLY A 368 1.41 18.17 -11.45
C GLY A 368 0.95 17.76 -10.05
N ASP A 369 -0.36 17.64 -9.88
CA ASP A 369 -1.02 17.24 -8.63
C ASP A 369 -1.18 15.71 -8.50
N HIS A 370 -0.88 14.95 -9.57
CA HIS A 370 -0.79 13.51 -9.49
C HIS A 370 0.35 13.10 -8.56
N SER A 371 0.20 11.98 -7.85
CA SER A 371 1.19 11.51 -6.88
C SER A 371 1.79 10.19 -7.32
N VAL A 372 3.11 10.11 -7.29
CA VAL A 372 3.87 8.86 -7.49
C VAL A 372 4.45 8.39 -6.16
N PHE A 373 4.74 7.11 -6.05
CA PHE A 373 5.42 6.57 -4.87
C PHE A 373 6.93 6.74 -5.00
N VAL A 374 7.54 7.36 -3.99
CA VAL A 374 8.99 7.50 -3.86
C VAL A 374 9.48 6.70 -2.65
N ARG A 375 10.67 6.12 -2.80
CA ARG A 375 11.40 5.47 -1.72
C ARG A 375 12.14 6.55 -0.91
N GLU A 376 11.82 6.65 0.37
CA GLU A 376 12.50 7.52 1.34
C GLU A 376 13.14 6.69 2.46
N GLN A 377 13.90 7.34 3.34
CA GLN A 377 14.35 6.70 4.58
C GLN A 377 13.12 6.25 5.39
N GLY A 378 13.10 4.96 5.75
CA GLY A 378 12.05 4.36 6.56
C GLY A 378 10.81 3.87 5.80
N GLY A 379 10.75 3.97 4.46
CA GLY A 379 9.65 3.36 3.70
C GLY A 379 9.34 4.05 2.38
N ILE A 380 8.11 3.86 1.90
CA ILE A 380 7.58 4.48 0.69
C ILE A 380 6.59 5.60 1.05
N ARG A 381 6.56 6.64 0.21
CA ARG A 381 5.68 7.80 0.40
C ARG A 381 5.10 8.25 -0.94
N ALA A 382 3.84 8.66 -0.94
CA ALA A 382 3.26 9.36 -2.08
C ALA A 382 3.80 10.81 -2.13
N LYS A 383 4.31 11.22 -3.29
CA LYS A 383 4.85 12.55 -3.54
C LYS A 383 4.23 13.09 -4.82
N GLU A 384 3.69 14.31 -4.74
CA GLU A 384 3.15 15.03 -5.90
C GLU A 384 4.24 15.23 -6.95
N VAL A 385 3.87 15.13 -8.22
CA VAL A 385 4.79 15.20 -9.35
C VAL A 385 5.49 16.57 -9.41
N ARG A 386 4.77 17.67 -9.14
CA ARG A 386 5.37 19.02 -9.01
C ARG A 386 6.47 19.12 -7.94
N GLN A 387 6.49 18.21 -6.97
CA GLN A 387 7.47 18.22 -5.88
C GLN A 387 8.66 17.29 -6.16
N LEU A 388 8.61 16.49 -7.22
CA LEU A 388 9.70 15.59 -7.60
C LEU A 388 10.96 16.36 -7.94
N LYS A 389 12.10 15.74 -7.63
CA LYS A 389 13.44 16.26 -7.91
C LYS A 389 14.28 15.15 -8.50
N ARG A 390 15.26 15.53 -9.33
CA ARG A 390 16.27 14.57 -9.83
C ARG A 390 16.94 13.87 -8.65
N GLY A 391 17.02 12.54 -8.74
CA GLY A 391 17.55 11.69 -7.66
C GLY A 391 16.49 11.10 -6.73
N ASP A 392 15.22 11.53 -6.81
CA ASP A 392 14.13 10.81 -6.14
C ASP A 392 14.02 9.39 -6.73
N ALA A 393 14.04 8.38 -5.85
CA ALA A 393 13.92 6.98 -6.25
C ALA A 393 12.44 6.60 -6.36
N LEU A 394 11.92 6.50 -7.59
CA LEU A 394 10.56 6.03 -7.84
C LEU A 394 10.41 4.55 -7.44
N VAL A 395 9.23 4.21 -6.93
CA VAL A 395 8.85 2.84 -6.63
C VAL A 395 8.31 2.20 -7.89
N ASN A 396 8.92 1.09 -8.32
CA ASN A 396 8.49 0.28 -9.45
C ASN A 396 8.73 -1.21 -9.15
N LEU A 397 8.16 -2.10 -9.96
CA LEU A 397 8.51 -3.52 -10.00
C LEU A 397 9.71 -3.77 -10.93
N PRO A 398 10.56 -4.76 -10.62
CA PRO A 398 10.71 -5.36 -9.30
C PRO A 398 11.43 -4.37 -8.36
N MET A 399 11.31 -4.55 -7.05
CA MET A 399 11.97 -3.67 -6.08
C MET A 399 12.88 -4.45 -5.13
N ASN A 400 14.13 -4.01 -5.01
CA ASN A 400 15.04 -4.55 -3.98
C ASN A 400 14.66 -4.00 -2.59
N THR A 401 14.19 -4.89 -1.73
CA THR A 401 13.79 -4.62 -0.35
C THR A 401 14.78 -5.27 0.63
N ARG A 402 14.84 -4.74 1.85
CA ARG A 402 15.60 -5.35 2.95
C ARG A 402 14.63 -6.13 3.82
N ALA A 403 14.95 -7.40 4.08
CA ALA A 403 14.25 -8.24 5.03
C ALA A 403 15.22 -8.67 6.14
N TRP A 404 14.73 -8.70 7.38
CA TRP A 404 15.46 -9.32 8.48
C TRP A 404 15.30 -10.83 8.36
N ASP A 405 16.42 -11.55 8.38
CA ASP A 405 16.45 -12.99 8.39
C ASP A 405 16.72 -13.46 9.83
N GLU A 406 15.69 -14.01 10.48
CA GLU A 406 15.79 -14.46 11.88
C GLU A 406 16.77 -15.62 12.05
N ASN A 407 16.86 -16.52 11.05
CA ASN A 407 17.72 -17.70 11.09
C ASN A 407 19.20 -17.30 11.05
N PHE A 408 19.54 -16.30 10.23
CA PHE A 408 20.93 -15.86 10.06
C PHE A 408 21.29 -14.58 10.85
N LYS A 409 20.33 -14.03 11.63
CA LYS A 409 20.46 -12.76 12.36
C LYS A 409 21.09 -11.64 11.52
N LYS A 410 20.74 -11.56 10.23
CA LYS A 410 21.32 -10.59 9.29
C LYS A 410 20.26 -10.01 8.35
N THR A 411 20.55 -8.83 7.82
CA THR A 411 19.69 -8.22 6.79
C THR A 411 20.04 -8.81 5.43
N LYS A 412 19.06 -9.43 4.76
CA LYS A 412 19.22 -9.92 3.40
C LYS A 412 18.48 -9.00 2.42
N HIS A 413 19.09 -8.78 1.27
CA HIS A 413 18.42 -8.15 0.13
C HIS A 413 17.49 -9.17 -0.53
N LYS A 414 16.21 -8.81 -0.66
CA LYS A 414 15.19 -9.61 -1.34
C LYS A 414 14.59 -8.77 -2.46
N ILE A 415 14.65 -9.29 -3.68
CA ILE A 415 13.92 -8.72 -4.81
C ILE A 415 12.45 -9.12 -4.63
N LYS A 416 11.58 -8.12 -4.55
CA LYS A 416 10.13 -8.33 -4.56
C LYS A 416 9.59 -8.03 -5.94
N ALA A 417 8.99 -9.04 -6.54
CA ALA A 417 8.31 -9.00 -7.82
C ALA A 417 6.79 -9.18 -7.60
N HIS A 418 6.00 -9.21 -8.67
CA HIS A 418 4.60 -9.60 -8.60
C HIS A 418 4.50 -11.10 -8.25
N GLU A 419 3.50 -11.44 -7.45
CA GLU A 419 3.21 -12.83 -7.11
C GLU A 419 2.13 -13.36 -8.06
N PHE A 420 2.51 -14.30 -8.90
CA PHE A 420 1.61 -14.93 -9.86
C PHE A 420 0.95 -16.13 -9.18
N LEU A 421 -0.37 -16.10 -9.08
CA LEU A 421 -1.15 -17.26 -8.67
C LEU A 421 -1.09 -18.27 -9.82
N GLN A 422 -0.58 -19.47 -9.57
CA GLN A 422 -0.52 -20.50 -10.62
C GLN A 422 -1.95 -20.88 -11.02
N PRO A 423 -2.36 -20.64 -12.28
CA PRO A 423 -3.66 -21.07 -12.74
C PRO A 423 -3.73 -22.60 -12.78
N GLU A 424 -4.95 -23.15 -12.77
CA GLU A 424 -5.15 -24.54 -13.17
C GLU A 424 -4.61 -24.77 -14.59
N ALA A 425 -4.43 -26.04 -14.96
CA ALA A 425 -3.90 -26.40 -16.29
C ALA A 425 -4.69 -25.69 -17.41
N VAL A 426 -4.01 -24.76 -18.09
CA VAL A 426 -4.58 -24.04 -19.24
C VAL A 426 -4.46 -24.91 -20.47
N TRP A 427 -5.57 -25.06 -21.21
CA TRP A 427 -5.63 -25.80 -22.47
C TRP A 427 -6.05 -24.85 -23.58
N LEU A 428 -5.37 -24.94 -24.73
CA LEU A 428 -5.64 -24.14 -25.91
C LEU A 428 -6.19 -25.02 -27.02
N ASP A 429 -7.28 -24.59 -27.65
CA ASP A 429 -7.83 -25.25 -28.83
C ASP A 429 -6.88 -25.02 -30.03
N VAL A 430 -6.44 -26.11 -30.67
CA VAL A 430 -5.55 -26.04 -31.84
C VAL A 430 -6.35 -25.68 -33.09
N TRP A 431 -7.57 -26.21 -33.17
CA TRP A 431 -8.50 -25.96 -34.27
C TRP A 431 -9.20 -24.62 -34.03
N GLN A 432 -8.53 -23.55 -34.45
CA GLN A 432 -9.12 -22.22 -34.51
C GLN A 432 -9.88 -22.08 -35.84
N ASP A 433 -11.20 -21.98 -35.76
CA ASP A 433 -12.01 -21.70 -36.93
C ASP A 433 -11.71 -20.29 -37.44
N ASP A 434 -11.65 -20.13 -38.77
CA ASP A 434 -11.55 -18.79 -39.34
C ASP A 434 -12.93 -18.15 -39.30
N GLN A 435 -13.17 -17.28 -38.31
CA GLN A 435 -14.47 -16.66 -38.10
C GLN A 435 -14.98 -15.94 -39.35
N ALA A 436 -14.10 -15.30 -40.13
CA ALA A 436 -14.50 -14.66 -41.37
C ALA A 436 -15.03 -15.68 -42.40
N THR A 437 -14.35 -16.81 -42.56
CA THR A 437 -14.82 -17.89 -43.45
C THR A 437 -16.08 -18.57 -42.89
N LEU A 438 -16.20 -18.73 -41.57
CA LEU A 438 -17.43 -19.22 -40.94
C LEU A 438 -18.60 -18.30 -41.24
N ASP A 439 -18.45 -16.99 -41.01
CA ASP A 439 -19.49 -16.00 -41.24
C ASP A 439 -19.91 -15.97 -42.73
N GLN A 440 -18.94 -16.08 -43.65
CA GLN A 440 -19.21 -16.20 -45.09
C GLN A 440 -19.99 -17.48 -45.41
N TYR A 441 -19.61 -18.61 -44.82
CA TYR A 441 -20.29 -19.89 -45.02
C TYR A 441 -21.71 -19.86 -44.44
N GLU A 442 -21.88 -19.38 -43.20
CA GLU A 442 -23.18 -19.20 -42.56
C GLU A 442 -24.08 -18.25 -43.36
N PHE A 443 -23.53 -17.14 -43.87
CA PHE A 443 -24.24 -16.23 -44.77
C PHE A 443 -24.70 -16.94 -46.05
N VAL A 444 -23.84 -17.73 -46.69
CA VAL A 444 -24.17 -18.52 -47.89
C VAL A 444 -25.31 -19.51 -47.63
N MET A 445 -25.29 -20.17 -46.46
CA MET A 445 -26.31 -21.13 -46.07
C MET A 445 -27.64 -20.43 -45.72
N ALA A 446 -27.59 -19.30 -45.01
CA ALA A 446 -28.77 -18.51 -44.66
C ALA A 446 -29.49 -17.92 -45.89
N GLN A 447 -28.74 -17.54 -46.92
CA GLN A 447 -29.29 -16.95 -48.15
C GLN A 447 -29.72 -17.98 -49.20
N GLN A 448 -29.63 -19.28 -48.89
CA GLN A 448 -30.03 -20.35 -49.79
C GLN A 448 -31.54 -20.25 -50.12
N GLY A 449 -31.84 -20.04 -51.39
CA GLY A 449 -33.22 -19.87 -51.88
C GLY A 449 -33.78 -18.45 -51.74
N GLN A 450 -33.06 -17.51 -51.11
CA GLN A 450 -33.43 -16.09 -51.06
C GLN A 450 -32.68 -15.25 -52.10
N MET A 451 -31.39 -15.52 -52.30
CA MET A 451 -30.54 -14.85 -53.28
C MET A 451 -30.03 -15.84 -54.33
N SER A 452 -29.75 -15.33 -55.53
CA SER A 452 -29.07 -16.15 -56.55
C SER A 452 -27.63 -16.43 -56.12
N GLN A 453 -27.10 -17.60 -56.47
CA GLN A 453 -25.73 -17.98 -56.11
C GLN A 453 -24.68 -16.99 -56.63
N TYR A 454 -24.95 -16.35 -57.77
CA TYR A 454 -24.10 -15.29 -58.32
C TYR A 454 -24.08 -14.04 -57.43
N ALA A 455 -25.25 -13.60 -56.94
CA ALA A 455 -25.34 -12.44 -56.06
C ALA A 455 -24.66 -12.69 -54.71
N ILE A 456 -24.85 -13.88 -54.13
CA ILE A 456 -24.15 -14.29 -52.90
C ILE A 456 -22.63 -14.28 -53.13
N ALA A 457 -22.18 -14.88 -54.24
CA ALA A 457 -20.76 -14.96 -54.58
C ALA A 457 -20.09 -13.58 -54.75
N ALA A 458 -20.79 -12.63 -55.38
CA ALA A 458 -20.33 -11.26 -55.54
C ALA A 458 -20.19 -10.52 -54.20
N GLU A 459 -21.10 -10.76 -53.25
CA GLU A 459 -21.11 -10.12 -51.92
C GLU A 459 -19.91 -10.56 -51.06
N ILE A 460 -19.63 -11.87 -51.04
CA ILE A 460 -18.55 -12.42 -50.19
C ILE A 460 -17.20 -12.55 -50.92
N GLY A 461 -17.15 -12.25 -52.22
CA GLY A 461 -15.92 -12.27 -53.02
C GLY A 461 -15.40 -13.68 -53.36
N VAL A 462 -16.28 -14.66 -53.56
CA VAL A 462 -15.92 -16.02 -54.00
C VAL A 462 -16.54 -16.37 -55.35
N SER A 463 -16.22 -17.54 -55.91
CA SER A 463 -16.84 -17.97 -57.18
C SER A 463 -18.28 -18.49 -56.97
N GLN A 464 -19.16 -18.33 -57.97
CA GLN A 464 -20.51 -18.88 -57.94
C GLN A 464 -20.51 -20.41 -57.78
N ALA A 465 -19.52 -21.11 -58.36
CA ALA A 465 -19.34 -22.54 -58.17
C ALA A 465 -19.08 -22.90 -56.70
N THR A 466 -18.22 -22.14 -56.01
CA THR A 466 -17.92 -22.32 -54.58
C THR A 466 -19.18 -22.25 -53.73
N VAL A 467 -20.00 -21.20 -53.92
CA VAL A 467 -21.30 -21.05 -53.23
C VAL A 467 -22.20 -22.26 -53.50
N GLY A 468 -22.28 -22.70 -54.75
CA GLY A 468 -23.08 -23.85 -55.14
C GLY A 468 -22.56 -25.18 -54.58
N HIS A 469 -21.25 -25.33 -54.33
CA HIS A 469 -20.69 -26.52 -53.70
C HIS A 469 -20.97 -26.56 -52.20
N TRP A 470 -20.89 -25.42 -51.52
CA TRP A 470 -21.21 -25.28 -50.09
C TRP A 470 -22.69 -25.60 -49.82
N GLN A 471 -23.62 -24.96 -50.56
CA GLN A 471 -25.07 -25.19 -50.40
C GLN A 471 -25.51 -26.63 -50.69
N ARG A 472 -24.75 -27.38 -51.51
CA ARG A 472 -25.02 -28.79 -51.83
C ARG A 472 -24.31 -29.77 -50.89
N GLY A 473 -23.52 -29.28 -49.93
CA GLY A 473 -22.74 -30.12 -49.02
C GLY A 473 -21.68 -30.96 -49.72
N ILE A 474 -21.20 -30.54 -50.90
CA ILE A 474 -20.18 -31.30 -51.66
C ILE A 474 -18.83 -31.24 -50.94
N HIS A 475 -18.46 -30.06 -50.43
CA HIS A 475 -17.31 -29.89 -49.56
C HIS A 475 -17.52 -28.67 -48.66
N ASP A 476 -16.96 -28.69 -47.46
CA ASP A 476 -16.87 -27.52 -46.58
C ASP A 476 -15.86 -26.51 -47.15
N PRO A 477 -15.84 -25.25 -46.68
CA PRO A 477 -14.70 -24.37 -46.90
C PRO A 477 -13.40 -25.09 -46.52
N GLN A 478 -12.38 -25.02 -47.38
CA GLN A 478 -11.11 -25.73 -47.18
C GLN A 478 -10.45 -25.41 -45.83
N VAL A 479 -10.65 -24.19 -45.35
CA VAL A 479 -10.14 -23.64 -44.08
C VAL A 479 -10.83 -24.27 -42.85
N LEU A 480 -12.02 -24.85 -43.02
CA LEU A 480 -12.83 -25.50 -41.99
C LEU A 480 -12.79 -27.04 -42.09
N SER A 481 -12.39 -27.60 -43.23
CA SER A 481 -12.41 -29.06 -43.44
C SER A 481 -11.19 -29.75 -42.81
N LYS A 482 -11.41 -30.43 -41.68
CA LYS A 482 -10.39 -31.31 -41.05
C LYS A 482 -9.88 -32.41 -41.98
N LYS A 483 -10.68 -32.84 -42.97
CA LYS A 483 -10.35 -33.93 -43.92
C LYS A 483 -9.17 -33.61 -44.84
N LEU A 484 -8.87 -32.32 -45.07
CA LEU A 484 -7.79 -31.88 -45.96
C LEU A 484 -6.44 -31.73 -45.23
N VAL A 485 -6.44 -31.79 -43.90
CA VAL A 485 -5.23 -31.67 -43.10
C VAL A 485 -4.54 -33.03 -43.04
N LYS A 486 -3.36 -33.13 -43.67
CA LYS A 486 -2.55 -34.37 -43.65
C LYS A 486 -1.79 -34.59 -42.35
N LEU A 487 -1.64 -33.53 -41.53
CA LEU A 487 -0.97 -33.61 -40.22
C LEU A 487 -1.97 -34.10 -39.17
N ASN A 488 -1.53 -35.05 -38.34
CA ASN A 488 -2.30 -35.52 -37.20
C ASN A 488 -2.15 -34.53 -36.04
N LEU A 489 -2.98 -33.48 -36.02
CA LEU A 489 -2.94 -32.46 -34.96
C LEU A 489 -3.86 -32.83 -33.80
N PRO A 490 -3.44 -32.62 -32.54
CA PRO A 490 -4.32 -32.79 -31.39
C PRO A 490 -5.44 -31.74 -31.41
N ASP A 491 -6.58 -32.05 -30.79
CA ASP A 491 -7.67 -31.06 -30.68
C ASP A 491 -7.30 -29.89 -29.77
N ARG A 492 -6.57 -30.19 -28.68
CA ARG A 492 -6.11 -29.22 -27.69
C ARG A 492 -4.67 -29.49 -27.30
N VAL A 493 -3.94 -28.43 -26.97
CA VAL A 493 -2.60 -28.50 -26.37
C VAL A 493 -2.61 -27.88 -24.98
N LYS A 494 -1.87 -28.48 -24.06
CA LYS A 494 -1.67 -27.94 -22.72
C LYS A 494 -0.62 -26.85 -22.77
N VAL A 495 -0.84 -25.74 -22.06
CA VAL A 495 0.21 -24.74 -21.84
C VAL A 495 1.33 -25.37 -21.02
N SER A 496 2.54 -25.33 -21.57
CA SER A 496 3.76 -25.87 -20.96
C SER A 496 4.97 -24.98 -21.32
N PRO A 497 6.11 -25.12 -20.62
CA PRO A 497 7.33 -24.43 -20.98
C PRO A 497 7.76 -24.69 -22.44
N GLN A 498 7.52 -25.90 -22.95
CA GLN A 498 7.82 -26.27 -24.34
C GLN A 498 6.97 -25.48 -25.35
N LEU A 499 5.66 -25.39 -25.11
CA LEU A 499 4.78 -24.58 -25.94
C LEU A 499 5.15 -23.10 -25.84
N CYS A 500 5.45 -22.62 -24.64
CA CYS A 500 5.87 -21.22 -24.42
C CYS A 500 7.13 -20.89 -25.23
N LYS A 501 8.16 -21.74 -25.16
CA LYS A 501 9.40 -21.56 -25.95
C LYS A 501 9.14 -21.54 -27.45
N LEU A 502 8.28 -22.44 -27.93
CA LEU A 502 7.89 -22.51 -29.34
C LEU A 502 7.11 -21.26 -29.80
N LEU A 503 6.23 -20.71 -28.95
CA LEU A 503 5.55 -19.44 -29.19
C LEU A 503 6.54 -18.26 -29.19
N GLY A 504 7.57 -18.31 -28.35
CA GLY A 504 8.69 -17.37 -28.37
C GLY A 504 9.41 -17.36 -29.72
N TYR A 505 9.80 -18.55 -30.22
CA TYR A 505 10.39 -18.70 -31.56
C TYR A 505 9.47 -18.16 -32.66
N TYR A 506 8.18 -18.47 -32.61
CA TYR A 506 7.22 -17.94 -33.58
C TYR A 506 7.08 -16.41 -33.52
N THR A 507 7.20 -15.83 -32.33
CA THR A 507 7.09 -14.38 -32.15
C THR A 507 8.27 -13.65 -32.76
N ALA A 508 9.48 -14.24 -32.66
CA ALA A 508 10.69 -13.72 -33.29
C ALA A 508 10.68 -13.95 -34.81
N GLU A 509 10.62 -15.23 -35.23
CA GLU A 509 10.94 -15.64 -36.60
C GLU A 509 9.75 -16.21 -37.40
N GLY A 510 8.58 -16.25 -36.77
CA GLY A 510 7.43 -16.98 -37.27
C GLY A 510 6.44 -16.16 -38.08
N ARG A 511 5.84 -16.80 -39.08
CA ARG A 511 4.72 -16.29 -39.86
C ARG A 511 3.65 -17.36 -40.02
N GLY A 512 2.40 -16.99 -39.75
CA GLY A 512 1.24 -17.85 -39.99
C GLY A 512 0.52 -17.44 -41.26
N THR A 513 0.41 -18.32 -42.25
CA THR A 513 -0.41 -18.10 -43.45
C THR A 513 -1.22 -19.37 -43.75
N ASN A 514 -1.14 -19.88 -44.98
CA ASN A 514 -1.67 -21.19 -45.34
C ASN A 514 -0.81 -22.35 -44.78
N ASN A 515 0.32 -22.01 -44.18
CA ASN A 515 1.20 -22.89 -43.43
C ASN A 515 1.76 -22.13 -42.22
N LEU A 516 2.45 -22.87 -41.34
CA LEU A 516 3.33 -22.28 -40.36
C LEU A 516 4.75 -22.28 -40.94
N GLU A 517 5.41 -21.11 -40.91
CA GLU A 517 6.77 -20.92 -41.37
C GLU A 517 7.58 -20.22 -40.26
N LEU A 518 8.78 -20.72 -39.96
CA LEU A 518 9.80 -20.03 -39.16
C LEU A 518 11.07 -19.88 -40.00
N THR A 519 11.70 -18.70 -39.98
CA THR A 519 12.90 -18.43 -40.79
C THR A 519 14.12 -18.26 -39.89
N PHE A 520 15.16 -19.04 -40.10
CA PHE A 520 16.40 -18.96 -39.33
C PHE A 520 17.60 -18.73 -40.24
N SER A 521 18.69 -18.21 -39.69
CA SER A 521 19.98 -18.18 -40.38
C SER A 521 20.52 -19.61 -40.59
N ILE A 522 21.35 -19.82 -41.61
CA ILE A 522 21.98 -21.11 -41.89
C ILE A 522 22.93 -21.59 -40.77
N GLU A 523 23.38 -20.65 -39.92
CA GLU A 523 24.26 -20.90 -38.77
C GLU A 523 23.48 -21.39 -37.54
N GLU A 524 22.16 -21.16 -37.49
CA GLU A 524 21.28 -21.42 -36.34
C GLU A 524 20.67 -22.83 -36.38
N LYS A 525 21.48 -23.83 -36.72
CA LYS A 525 21.01 -25.22 -36.89
C LYS A 525 20.42 -25.79 -35.61
N ASP A 526 21.00 -25.43 -34.47
CA ASP A 526 20.56 -25.90 -33.15
C ASP A 526 19.13 -25.45 -32.86
N TYR A 527 18.74 -24.23 -33.27
CA TYR A 527 17.38 -23.72 -33.09
C TYR A 527 16.38 -24.44 -34.00
N ILE A 528 16.79 -24.79 -35.23
CA ILE A 528 15.96 -25.56 -36.17
C ILE A 528 15.68 -26.97 -35.60
N GLU A 529 16.70 -27.62 -35.05
CA GLU A 529 16.56 -28.93 -34.40
C GLU A 529 15.69 -28.84 -33.15
N GLU A 530 15.90 -27.82 -32.31
CA GLU A 530 15.08 -27.59 -31.12
C GLU A 530 13.60 -27.35 -31.47
N VAL A 531 13.30 -26.51 -32.48
CA VAL A 531 11.93 -26.28 -32.95
C VAL A 531 11.27 -27.58 -33.42
N ALA A 532 12.02 -28.46 -34.11
CA ALA A 532 11.49 -29.76 -34.52
C ALA A 532 11.17 -30.66 -33.32
N VAL A 533 12.04 -30.70 -32.31
CA VAL A 533 11.80 -31.46 -31.07
C VAL A 533 10.59 -30.91 -30.30
N LEU A 534 10.50 -29.59 -30.14
CA LEU A 534 9.38 -28.94 -29.45
C LEU A 534 8.05 -29.20 -30.17
N MET A 535 8.05 -29.19 -31.50
CA MET A 535 6.87 -29.51 -32.31
C MET A 535 6.38 -30.95 -32.14
N ASP A 536 7.31 -31.90 -32.07
CA ASP A 536 6.99 -33.30 -31.77
C ASP A 536 6.42 -33.45 -30.34
N GLN A 537 7.06 -32.82 -29.36
CA GLN A 537 6.64 -32.89 -27.95
C GLN A 537 5.25 -32.27 -27.70
N VAL A 538 4.96 -31.13 -28.35
CA VAL A 538 3.73 -30.37 -28.09
C VAL A 538 2.58 -30.82 -28.99
N PHE A 539 2.86 -31.09 -30.27
CA PHE A 539 1.82 -31.37 -31.26
C PHE A 539 1.89 -32.79 -31.85
N GLY A 540 2.89 -33.61 -31.48
CA GLY A 540 3.08 -34.94 -32.07
C GLY A 540 3.47 -34.88 -33.55
N LEU A 541 4.10 -33.79 -33.98
CA LEU A 541 4.48 -33.57 -35.38
C LEU A 541 5.89 -34.06 -35.66
N GLY A 542 6.04 -34.80 -36.76
CA GLY A 542 7.34 -35.21 -37.28
C GLY A 542 8.17 -34.05 -37.84
N LYS A 543 9.32 -34.38 -38.44
CA LYS A 543 10.28 -33.38 -38.93
C LYS A 543 9.64 -32.38 -39.92
N PRO A 544 10.00 -31.09 -39.82
CA PRO A 544 9.51 -30.07 -40.73
C PRO A 544 10.09 -30.24 -42.14
N VAL A 545 9.48 -29.56 -43.10
CA VAL A 545 10.10 -29.35 -44.42
C VAL A 545 11.09 -28.19 -44.31
N LEU A 546 12.34 -28.42 -44.68
CA LEU A 546 13.40 -27.42 -44.68
C LEU A 546 13.63 -26.90 -46.09
N GLU A 547 13.48 -25.60 -46.29
CA GLU A 547 13.74 -24.93 -47.57
C GLU A 547 14.88 -23.93 -47.42
N LYS A 548 15.99 -24.15 -48.13
CA LYS A 548 17.10 -23.21 -48.18
C LYS A 548 16.78 -22.10 -49.16
N THR A 549 16.94 -20.86 -48.71
CA THR A 549 16.76 -19.67 -49.54
C THR A 549 18.10 -19.21 -50.13
N GLU A 550 18.04 -18.34 -51.13
CA GLU A 550 19.22 -17.71 -51.75
C GLU A 550 19.95 -16.74 -50.79
N THR A 551 19.30 -16.32 -49.71
CA THR A 551 19.80 -15.30 -48.77
C THR A 551 20.41 -15.90 -47.49
N ASN A 552 20.98 -17.11 -47.54
CA ASN A 552 21.56 -17.82 -46.38
C ASN A 552 20.59 -18.02 -45.21
N THR A 553 19.28 -18.14 -45.48
CA THR A 553 18.28 -18.50 -44.46
C THR A 553 17.64 -19.85 -44.77
N ILE A 554 17.22 -20.55 -43.72
CA ILE A 554 16.46 -21.79 -43.80
C ILE A 554 15.04 -21.51 -43.31
N ARG A 555 14.05 -21.83 -44.15
CA ARG A 555 12.64 -21.81 -43.79
C ARG A 555 12.22 -23.17 -43.30
N VAL A 556 11.74 -23.21 -42.07
CA VAL A 556 11.17 -24.38 -41.39
C VAL A 556 9.65 -24.34 -41.58
N LYS A 557 9.12 -25.23 -42.42
CA LYS A 557 7.72 -25.22 -42.85
C LYS A 557 6.94 -26.43 -42.34
N TYR A 558 5.77 -26.14 -41.77
CA TYR A 558 4.71 -27.11 -41.51
C TYR A 558 3.48 -26.74 -42.34
N TYR A 559 3.14 -27.57 -43.33
CA TYR A 559 2.02 -27.34 -44.26
C TYR A 559 0.65 -27.56 -43.61
N SER A 560 0.29 -26.67 -42.67
CA SER A 560 -1.04 -26.61 -42.06
C SER A 560 -1.46 -25.17 -41.80
N ALA A 561 -2.55 -24.76 -42.43
CA ALA A 561 -3.17 -23.46 -42.20
C ALA A 561 -3.75 -23.34 -40.77
N HIS A 562 -4.19 -24.45 -40.16
CA HIS A 562 -4.68 -24.45 -38.78
C HIS A 562 -3.54 -24.19 -37.80
N LEU A 563 -2.38 -24.80 -38.02
CA LEU A 563 -1.21 -24.55 -37.19
C LEU A 563 -0.73 -23.10 -37.36
N GLY A 564 -0.66 -22.61 -38.61
CA GLY A 564 -0.35 -21.19 -38.89
C GLY A 564 -1.30 -20.22 -38.18
N ARG A 565 -2.62 -20.49 -38.22
CA ARG A 565 -3.65 -19.73 -37.50
C ARG A 565 -3.51 -19.82 -35.99
N PHE A 566 -3.30 -21.00 -35.43
CA PHE A 566 -3.10 -21.18 -33.99
C PHE A 566 -2.02 -20.24 -33.46
N PHE A 567 -0.83 -20.27 -34.06
CA PHE A 567 0.27 -19.39 -33.66
C PHE A 567 -0.03 -17.90 -33.88
N ALA A 568 -0.65 -17.57 -35.01
CA ALA A 568 -1.06 -16.19 -35.32
C ALA A 568 -2.10 -15.64 -34.33
N THR A 569 -3.04 -16.47 -33.86
CA THR A 569 -4.03 -16.10 -32.85
C THR A 569 -3.38 -15.85 -31.49
N GLN A 570 -2.38 -16.65 -31.12
CA GLN A 570 -1.71 -16.49 -29.82
C GLN A 570 -0.76 -15.29 -29.78
N CYS A 571 0.02 -15.06 -30.84
CA CYS A 571 1.15 -14.12 -30.81
C CYS A 571 1.06 -13.00 -31.84
N GLY A 572 -0.03 -12.93 -32.61
CA GLY A 572 -0.17 -12.02 -33.73
C GLY A 572 0.61 -12.45 -34.97
N ASN A 573 0.29 -11.84 -36.11
CA ASN A 573 0.92 -12.13 -37.39
C ASN A 573 1.41 -10.87 -38.11
N GLY A 574 2.58 -10.97 -38.74
CA GLY A 574 3.31 -9.82 -39.26
C GLY A 574 4.05 -9.06 -38.15
N SER A 575 5.19 -8.46 -38.50
CA SER A 575 6.15 -7.91 -37.55
C SER A 575 5.59 -6.79 -36.66
N HIS A 576 4.70 -5.96 -37.18
CA HIS A 576 4.07 -4.86 -36.42
C HIS A 576 2.98 -5.30 -35.45
N ASN A 577 2.34 -6.44 -35.72
CA ASN A 577 1.19 -6.92 -34.93
C ASN A 577 1.56 -8.03 -33.95
N LYS A 578 2.86 -8.37 -33.82
CA LYS A 578 3.28 -9.34 -32.81
C LYS A 578 2.94 -8.83 -31.41
N HIS A 579 2.46 -9.71 -30.54
CA HIS A 579 2.14 -9.43 -29.15
C HIS A 579 2.30 -10.70 -28.30
N LEU A 580 2.29 -10.56 -26.97
CA LEU A 580 2.24 -11.70 -26.07
C LEU A 580 0.84 -12.34 -26.06
N PRO A 581 0.75 -13.66 -25.83
CA PRO A 581 -0.54 -14.31 -25.58
C PRO A 581 -1.20 -13.77 -24.30
N GLU A 582 -2.51 -13.52 -24.33
CA GLU A 582 -3.26 -12.94 -23.20
C GLU A 582 -3.12 -13.76 -21.90
N TRP A 583 -3.09 -15.08 -22.00
CA TRP A 583 -2.97 -15.97 -20.84
C TRP A 583 -1.58 -15.92 -20.20
N LEU A 584 -0.54 -15.50 -20.93
CA LEU A 584 0.84 -15.45 -20.43
C LEU A 584 0.99 -14.45 -19.26
N TRP A 585 0.12 -13.44 -19.18
CA TRP A 585 0.04 -12.47 -18.07
C TRP A 585 -0.30 -13.07 -16.71
N GLN A 586 -0.70 -14.34 -16.66
CA GLN A 586 -1.06 -15.06 -15.45
C GLN A 586 -0.20 -16.31 -15.23
N MET A 587 0.76 -16.59 -16.12
CA MET A 587 1.56 -17.80 -16.05
C MET A 587 2.72 -17.71 -15.06
N SER A 588 3.33 -18.86 -14.80
CA SER A 588 4.47 -18.96 -13.89
C SER A 588 5.72 -18.30 -14.49
N LYS A 589 6.69 -18.00 -13.62
CA LYS A 589 8.01 -17.51 -14.06
C LYS A 589 8.71 -18.50 -15.00
N GLU A 590 8.51 -19.81 -14.81
CA GLU A 590 9.11 -20.84 -15.64
C GLU A 590 8.57 -20.79 -17.07
N ASP A 591 7.26 -20.73 -17.23
CA ASP A 591 6.60 -20.61 -18.53
C ASP A 591 7.01 -19.33 -19.26
N PHE A 592 7.02 -18.20 -18.55
CA PHE A 592 7.45 -16.93 -19.14
C PHE A 592 8.93 -16.94 -19.53
N LEU A 593 9.82 -17.51 -18.71
CA LEU A 593 11.24 -17.61 -19.06
C LEU A 593 11.46 -18.49 -20.28
N ALA A 594 10.70 -19.59 -20.42
CA ALA A 594 10.78 -20.42 -21.62
C ALA A 594 10.33 -19.67 -22.87
N TYR A 595 9.25 -18.88 -22.79
CA TYR A 595 8.83 -17.97 -23.87
C TYR A 595 9.92 -16.96 -24.22
N LEU A 596 10.46 -16.30 -23.20
CA LEU A 596 11.49 -15.28 -23.36
C LEU A 596 12.77 -15.84 -23.97
N GLU A 597 13.15 -17.06 -23.58
CA GLU A 597 14.28 -17.79 -24.15
C GLU A 597 14.06 -18.04 -25.64
N GLY A 598 12.91 -18.60 -26.03
CA GLY A 598 12.59 -18.84 -27.45
C GLY A 598 12.59 -17.55 -28.29
N TYR A 599 12.03 -16.47 -27.75
CA TYR A 599 12.06 -15.17 -28.42
C TYR A 599 13.50 -14.61 -28.52
N SER A 600 14.28 -14.74 -27.45
CA SER A 600 15.67 -14.27 -27.42
C SER A 600 16.62 -15.09 -28.30
N ASN A 601 16.31 -16.36 -28.53
CA ASN A 601 17.10 -17.19 -29.43
C ASN A 601 16.87 -16.80 -30.91
N GLY A 602 15.69 -16.26 -31.25
CA GLY A 602 15.43 -15.73 -32.59
C GLY A 602 15.97 -14.31 -32.79
N ASP A 603 15.49 -13.35 -31.99
CA ASP A 603 15.72 -11.90 -32.24
C ASP A 603 16.58 -11.24 -31.14
N GLY A 604 17.25 -12.06 -30.31
CA GLY A 604 18.06 -11.59 -29.19
C GLY A 604 19.57 -11.61 -29.48
N TYR A 605 20.27 -10.65 -28.89
CA TYR A 605 21.73 -10.60 -28.89
C TYR A 605 22.26 -10.22 -27.52
N VAL A 606 23.29 -10.95 -27.05
CA VAL A 606 23.99 -10.64 -25.81
C VAL A 606 25.17 -9.70 -26.10
N THR A 607 25.08 -8.49 -25.57
CA THR A 607 26.15 -7.49 -25.69
C THR A 607 27.44 -7.96 -25.02
N LYS A 608 28.58 -7.35 -25.39
CA LYS A 608 29.89 -7.57 -24.74
C LYS A 608 29.89 -7.37 -23.22
N THR A 609 28.92 -6.62 -22.69
CA THR A 609 28.74 -6.37 -21.26
C THR A 609 27.89 -7.43 -20.54
N GLY A 610 27.46 -8.47 -21.26
CA GLY A 610 26.58 -9.53 -20.74
C GLY A 610 25.10 -9.13 -20.67
N LYS A 611 24.69 -8.00 -21.24
CA LYS A 611 23.28 -7.60 -21.31
C LYS A 611 22.60 -8.25 -22.51
N LEU A 612 21.48 -8.92 -22.27
CA LEU A 612 20.56 -9.35 -23.31
C LEU A 612 19.84 -8.14 -23.91
N SER A 613 19.86 -8.03 -25.24
CA SER A 613 19.16 -7.01 -26.01
C SER A 613 18.26 -7.72 -27.02
N MET A 614 17.03 -7.24 -27.15
CA MET A 614 16.06 -7.72 -28.16
C MET A 614 15.45 -6.51 -28.84
N SER A 615 15.15 -6.63 -30.13
CA SER A 615 14.53 -5.57 -30.92
C SER A 615 13.18 -6.02 -31.45
N SER A 616 12.27 -5.10 -31.72
CA SER A 616 11.07 -5.40 -32.51
C SER A 616 10.50 -4.10 -33.05
N VAL A 617 9.84 -4.19 -34.21
CA VAL A 617 9.02 -3.09 -34.76
C VAL A 617 7.61 -3.06 -34.13
N SER A 618 7.20 -4.12 -33.43
CA SER A 618 5.98 -4.10 -32.63
C SER A 618 6.22 -3.37 -31.31
N HIS A 619 5.67 -2.15 -31.21
CA HIS A 619 5.70 -1.39 -29.97
C HIS A 619 4.90 -2.05 -28.85
N GLN A 620 3.86 -2.80 -29.18
CA GLN A 620 3.07 -3.54 -28.21
C GLN A 620 3.94 -4.63 -27.58
N LEU A 621 4.51 -5.53 -28.38
CA LEU A 621 5.35 -6.63 -27.90
C LEU A 621 6.47 -6.16 -26.97
N ILE A 622 7.20 -5.10 -27.35
CA ILE A 622 8.30 -4.58 -26.53
C ILE A 622 7.79 -4.04 -25.18
N ARG A 623 6.63 -3.37 -25.17
CA ARG A 623 6.03 -2.90 -23.91
C ARG A 623 5.60 -4.07 -23.04
N GLU A 624 4.95 -5.07 -23.63
CA GLU A 624 4.45 -6.24 -22.92
C GLU A 624 5.61 -7.07 -22.33
N LEU A 625 6.65 -7.35 -23.11
CA LEU A 625 7.87 -8.02 -22.64
C LEU A 625 8.54 -7.24 -21.50
N ALA A 626 8.69 -5.92 -21.64
CA ALA A 626 9.31 -5.09 -20.60
C ALA A 626 8.49 -5.11 -19.29
N TRP A 627 7.17 -5.09 -19.39
CA TRP A 627 6.26 -5.18 -18.24
C TRP A 627 6.31 -6.56 -17.59
N LEU A 628 6.24 -7.64 -18.37
CA LEU A 628 6.24 -9.00 -17.82
C LEU A 628 7.60 -9.35 -17.19
N CYS A 629 8.72 -8.95 -17.80
CA CYS A 629 10.04 -9.00 -17.18
C CYS A 629 10.08 -8.24 -15.85
N SER A 630 9.49 -7.04 -15.80
CA SER A 630 9.44 -6.26 -14.55
C SER A 630 8.57 -6.94 -13.48
N MET A 631 7.48 -7.58 -13.88
CA MET A 631 6.57 -8.28 -12.96
C MET A 631 7.16 -9.57 -12.42
N HIS A 632 7.89 -10.37 -13.20
CA HIS A 632 8.54 -11.59 -12.72
C HIS A 632 9.88 -11.33 -11.98
N GLY A 633 10.44 -10.12 -12.15
CA GLY A 633 11.75 -9.71 -11.62
C GLY A 633 12.88 -10.66 -11.98
#